data_AF-A0AAX1UEN9-F1
#
_entry.id   AF-A0AAX1UEN9-F1
#
_cell.length_a   1.000
_cell.length_b   1.000
_cell.length_c   1.000
_cell.angle_alpha   90.00
_cell.angle_beta   90.00
_cell.angle_gamma   90.00
#
_symmetry.space_group_name_H-M   'P 1'
#
loop_
_entity.id
_entity.type
_entity.pdbx_description
1 polymer ?
#
loop_
_entity_poly.entity_id
_entity_poly.type
_entity_poly.pdbx_seq_one_letter_code
_entity_poly.pdbx_strand_id
1 'polypeptide(L)'
;MRVIEPPALAVPVEAFKRAVHLDGPDDDLLIAELLAAATEVVETAARRALMPRLVAFETPAGRWSRWYLPIAPVIELVEISDPAARLVRGFAEPVLERTAAEGAVSLTALCGHEDPARIPRGLCQAVILLAKEWHDAGIGPAESAPPLSFGIQRLIRQARYARPMVSE
;
A
#
# COMPACT_ATOMS: atom_id res chain seq x y z
N MET A 1 -3.29 11.40 5.04
CA MET A 1 -2.55 10.14 5.27
C MET A 1 -1.09 10.45 5.04
N ARG A 2 -0.24 10.19 6.03
CA ARG A 2 1.20 10.44 5.95
C ARG A 2 1.94 9.20 6.44
N VAL A 3 2.81 8.64 5.61
CA VAL A 3 3.71 7.54 6.00
C VAL A 3 4.78 8.13 6.92
N ILE A 4 5.00 7.52 8.09
CA ILE A 4 5.99 8.00 9.07
C ILE A 4 7.38 7.48 8.70
N GLU A 5 7.47 6.20 8.35
CA GLU A 5 8.71 5.53 7.95
C GLU A 5 8.48 4.69 6.69
N PRO A 6 9.40 4.71 5.71
CA PRO A 6 9.30 3.84 4.54
C PRO A 6 9.37 2.37 4.96
N PRO A 7 8.57 1.49 4.33
CA PRO A 7 8.61 0.07 4.64
C PRO A 7 9.87 -0.61 4.08
N ALA A 8 10.11 -1.84 4.52
CA ALA A 8 10.94 -2.78 3.77
C ALA A 8 10.33 -3.10 2.39
N LEU A 9 11.14 -3.66 1.48
CA LEU A 9 10.68 -4.09 0.16
C LEU A 9 9.71 -5.28 0.27
N ALA A 10 8.57 -5.18 -0.40
CA ALA A 10 7.60 -6.28 -0.51
C ALA A 10 8.12 -7.44 -1.36
N VAL A 11 8.96 -7.12 -2.34
CA VAL A 11 9.63 -8.08 -3.22
C VAL A 11 11.13 -7.92 -3.01
N PRO A 12 11.83 -8.95 -2.49
CA PRO A 12 13.29 -8.91 -2.38
C PRO A 12 13.97 -8.83 -3.76
N VAL A 13 15.13 -8.17 -3.83
CA VAL A 13 15.95 -8.06 -5.07
C VAL A 13 16.21 -9.44 -5.68
N GLU A 14 16.59 -10.43 -4.87
CA GLU A 14 16.83 -11.80 -5.32
C GLU A 14 15.58 -12.49 -5.88
N ALA A 15 14.40 -12.16 -5.35
CA ALA A 15 13.14 -12.68 -5.88
C ALA A 15 12.82 -12.06 -7.25
N PHE A 16 13.10 -10.77 -7.42
CA PHE A 16 12.99 -10.08 -8.70
C PHE A 16 13.93 -10.68 -9.74
N LYS A 17 15.24 -10.74 -9.46
CA LYS A 17 16.24 -11.29 -10.38
C LYS A 17 15.88 -12.69 -10.88
N ARG A 18 15.46 -13.57 -9.96
CA ARG A 18 14.97 -14.92 -10.29
C ARG A 18 13.75 -14.88 -11.22
N ALA A 19 12.82 -13.96 -11.00
CA ALA A 19 11.61 -13.85 -11.80
C ALA A 19 11.86 -13.31 -13.20
N VAL A 20 12.92 -12.52 -13.40
CA VAL A 20 13.25 -11.90 -14.70
C VAL A 20 14.48 -12.51 -15.39
N HIS A 21 15.06 -13.56 -14.79
CA HIS A 21 16.27 -14.23 -15.28
C HIS A 21 17.47 -13.27 -15.43
N LEU A 22 17.68 -12.39 -14.44
CA LEU A 22 18.89 -11.57 -14.32
C LEU A 22 19.89 -12.25 -13.38
N ASP A 23 21.17 -12.20 -13.74
CA ASP A 23 22.28 -12.79 -12.99
C ASP A 23 23.32 -11.72 -12.62
N GLY A 24 24.02 -11.92 -11.49
CA GLY A 24 25.10 -11.03 -11.02
C GLY A 24 24.64 -9.93 -10.06
N PRO A 25 25.56 -9.29 -9.33
CA PRO A 25 25.26 -8.25 -8.32
C PRO A 25 25.28 -6.81 -8.85
N ASP A 26 25.62 -6.59 -10.12
CA ASP A 26 26.06 -5.27 -10.62
C ASP A 26 24.96 -4.19 -10.64
N ASP A 27 23.70 -4.52 -10.35
CA ASP A 27 22.55 -3.60 -10.37
C ASP A 27 21.66 -3.64 -9.11
N ASP A 28 22.12 -4.22 -7.99
CA ASP A 28 21.26 -4.48 -6.82
C ASP A 28 20.63 -3.22 -6.23
N LEU A 29 21.38 -2.13 -6.20
CA LEU A 29 20.91 -0.83 -5.72
C LEU A 29 19.83 -0.26 -6.64
N LEU A 30 20.07 -0.27 -7.95
CA LEU A 30 19.10 0.18 -8.94
C LEU A 30 17.82 -0.64 -8.87
N ILE A 31 17.94 -1.97 -8.80
CA ILE A 31 16.79 -2.87 -8.66
C ILE A 31 16.02 -2.57 -7.38
N ALA A 32 16.70 -2.36 -6.25
CA ALA A 32 16.05 -2.01 -4.99
C ALA A 32 15.25 -0.70 -5.09
N GLU A 33 15.80 0.33 -5.72
CA GLU A 33 15.13 1.61 -5.94
C GLU A 33 13.90 1.48 -6.85
N LEU A 34 14.02 0.72 -7.95
CA LEU A 34 12.90 0.44 -8.85
C LEU A 34 11.79 -0.34 -8.15
N LEU A 35 12.14 -1.33 -7.32
CA LEU A 35 11.16 -2.10 -6.54
C LEU A 35 10.46 -1.25 -5.48
N ALA A 36 11.18 -0.32 -4.83
CA ALA A 36 10.58 0.63 -3.89
C ALA A 36 9.57 1.54 -4.60
N ALA A 37 9.96 2.15 -5.73
CA ALA A 37 9.09 3.01 -6.52
C ALA A 37 7.87 2.24 -7.08
N ALA A 38 8.08 1.00 -7.56
CA ALA A 38 7.02 0.18 -8.12
C ALA A 38 6.02 -0.23 -7.03
N THR A 39 6.52 -0.52 -5.82
CA THR A 39 5.70 -0.78 -4.65
C THR A 39 4.80 0.42 -4.35
N GLU A 40 5.33 1.63 -4.30
CA GLU A 40 4.53 2.83 -4.02
C GLU A 40 3.39 3.03 -5.03
N VAL A 41 3.66 2.85 -6.33
CA VAL A 41 2.65 2.95 -7.39
C VAL A 41 1.56 1.89 -7.21
N VAL A 42 1.95 0.63 -6.99
CA VAL A 42 1.02 -0.48 -6.82
C VAL A 42 0.15 -0.30 -5.58
N GLU A 43 0.75 0.10 -4.45
CA GLU A 43 0.04 0.32 -3.19
C GLU A 43 -0.95 1.47 -3.27
N THR A 44 -0.55 2.57 -3.91
CA THR A 44 -1.41 3.74 -4.14
C THR A 44 -2.63 3.34 -5.00
N ALA A 45 -2.40 2.59 -6.07
CA ALA A 45 -3.47 2.17 -6.97
C ALA A 45 -4.40 1.11 -6.33
N ALA A 46 -3.82 0.14 -5.61
CA ALA A 46 -4.55 -0.92 -4.91
C ALA A 46 -5.21 -0.43 -3.62
N ARG A 47 -4.78 0.71 -3.07
CA ARG A 47 -5.10 1.18 -1.71
C ARG A 47 -4.78 0.11 -0.66
N ARG A 48 -3.68 -0.61 -0.88
CA ARG A 48 -3.21 -1.64 0.05
C ARG A 48 -1.76 -1.45 0.44
N ALA A 49 -1.46 -1.51 1.73
CA ALA A 49 -0.08 -1.61 2.20
C ALA A 49 0.34 -3.09 2.10
N LEU A 50 1.44 -3.38 1.42
CA LEU A 50 2.01 -4.72 1.31
C LEU A 50 2.82 -5.04 2.56
N MET A 51 3.75 -4.16 2.92
CA MET A 51 4.65 -4.33 4.07
C MET A 51 4.25 -3.48 5.27
N PRO A 52 4.46 -3.95 6.51
CA PRO A 52 4.15 -3.22 7.75
C PRO A 52 4.84 -1.85 7.80
N ARG A 53 4.09 -0.81 8.15
CA ARG A 53 4.61 0.54 8.42
C ARG A 53 3.66 1.36 9.25
N LEU A 54 4.20 2.38 9.94
CA LEU A 54 3.40 3.35 10.67
C LEU A 54 2.86 4.43 9.74
N VAL A 55 1.55 4.66 9.81
CA VAL A 55 0.85 5.65 8.99
C VAL A 55 -0.01 6.53 9.89
N ALA A 56 0.15 7.84 9.74
CA ALA A 56 -0.67 8.84 10.41
C ALA A 56 -1.89 9.21 9.55
N PHE A 57 -3.04 9.32 10.21
CA PHE A 57 -4.31 9.72 9.61
C PHE A 57 -4.98 10.82 10.42
N GLU A 58 -5.80 11.59 9.71
CA GLU A 58 -6.74 12.54 10.28
C GLU A 58 -8.11 12.24 9.68
N THR A 59 -9.11 12.12 10.54
CA THR A 59 -10.50 12.01 10.10
C THR A 59 -11.08 13.39 9.78
N PRO A 60 -12.10 13.49 8.92
CA PRO A 60 -12.82 14.74 8.71
C PRO A 60 -13.39 15.28 10.04
N ALA A 61 -13.34 16.60 10.21
CA ALA A 61 -14.06 17.25 11.29
C ALA A 61 -15.57 17.09 11.08
N GLY A 62 -16.28 16.54 12.06
CA GLY A 62 -17.73 16.37 11.99
C GLY A 62 -18.24 15.25 12.88
N ARG A 63 -19.54 14.94 12.74
CA ARG A 63 -20.16 13.79 13.39
C ARG A 63 -20.05 12.57 12.48
N TRP A 64 -19.48 11.50 13.01
CA TRP A 64 -19.49 10.20 12.35
C TRP A 64 -19.44 9.11 13.41
N SER A 65 -20.17 8.02 13.17
CA SER A 65 -20.15 6.82 14.00
C SER A 65 -19.19 5.77 13.45
N ARG A 66 -18.95 5.79 12.13
CA ARG A 66 -18.04 4.91 11.41
C ARG A 66 -17.20 5.70 10.43
N TRP A 67 -15.90 5.42 10.41
CA TRP A 67 -14.98 5.99 9.44
C TRP A 67 -14.08 4.89 8.86
N TYR A 68 -14.12 4.73 7.55
CA TYR A 68 -13.32 3.73 6.84
C TYR A 68 -11.94 4.29 6.50
N LEU A 69 -10.89 3.60 6.96
CA LEU A 69 -9.53 4.01 6.68
C LEU A 69 -9.25 3.98 5.18
N PRO A 70 -8.30 4.81 4.71
CA PRO A 70 -8.03 4.96 3.28
C PRO A 70 -7.23 3.83 2.65
N ILE A 71 -6.65 2.96 3.48
CA ILE A 71 -5.70 1.91 3.14
C ILE A 71 -6.03 0.65 3.93
N ALA A 72 -5.73 -0.52 3.37
CA ALA A 72 -5.92 -1.82 4.01
C ALA A 72 -4.68 -2.73 3.79
N PRO A 73 -4.41 -3.73 4.61
CA PRO A 73 -4.95 -3.92 5.95
C PRO A 73 -4.31 -2.98 6.97
N VAL A 74 -5.00 -2.81 8.10
CA VAL A 74 -4.56 -2.17 9.34
C VAL A 74 -4.42 -3.28 10.38
N ILE A 75 -3.23 -3.40 10.95
CA ILE A 75 -2.87 -4.41 11.95
C ILE A 75 -3.43 -3.95 13.31
N GLU A 76 -3.03 -2.75 13.74
CA GLU A 76 -3.44 -2.17 15.02
C GLU A 76 -3.40 -0.64 15.01
N LEU A 77 -4.06 -0.04 15.99
CA LEU A 77 -3.92 1.39 16.31
C LEU A 77 -2.80 1.55 17.33
N VAL A 78 -1.87 2.44 17.04
CA VAL A 78 -0.69 2.72 17.89
C VAL A 78 -0.97 3.93 18.77
N GLU A 79 -1.54 4.99 18.19
CA GLU A 79 -1.93 6.21 18.90
C GLU A 79 -3.27 6.70 18.38
N ILE A 80 -4.09 7.28 19.26
CA ILE A 80 -5.36 7.92 18.90
C ILE A 80 -5.68 9.06 19.85
N SER A 81 -6.13 10.19 19.30
CA SER A 81 -6.50 11.37 20.11
C SER A 81 -7.83 11.19 20.84
N ASP A 82 -8.73 10.36 20.31
CA ASP A 82 -10.05 10.08 20.86
C ASP A 82 -10.09 8.67 21.46
N PRO A 83 -10.08 8.51 22.80
CA PRO A 83 -10.09 7.21 23.45
C PRO A 83 -11.42 6.46 23.30
N ALA A 84 -12.50 7.13 22.87
CA ALA A 84 -13.77 6.48 22.58
C ALA A 84 -13.81 5.86 21.17
N ALA A 85 -12.82 6.15 20.34
CA ALA A 85 -12.68 5.58 19.01
C ALA A 85 -11.87 4.27 19.04
N ARG A 86 -12.34 3.26 18.32
CA ARG A 86 -11.70 1.93 18.26
C ARG A 86 -11.74 1.32 16.86
N LEU A 87 -10.70 0.57 16.51
CA LEU A 87 -10.66 -0.22 15.28
C LEU A 87 -11.52 -1.47 15.47
N VAL A 88 -12.56 -1.64 14.63
CA VAL A 88 -13.49 -2.78 14.74
C VAL A 88 -13.21 -3.84 13.70
N ARG A 89 -12.73 -3.43 12.52
CA ARG A 89 -12.19 -4.34 11.50
C ARG A 89 -10.87 -3.75 11.02
N GLY A 90 -9.87 -4.59 10.83
CA GLY A 90 -8.54 -4.19 10.36
C GLY A 90 -8.19 -4.67 8.96
N PHE A 91 -8.74 -5.80 8.49
CA PHE A 91 -8.15 -6.48 7.33
C PHE A 91 -8.70 -6.05 5.95
N ALA A 92 -9.95 -6.41 5.63
CA ALA A 92 -10.51 -6.17 4.29
C ALA A 92 -11.15 -4.79 4.14
N GLU A 93 -11.82 -4.33 5.19
CA GLU A 93 -12.53 -3.05 5.27
C GLU A 93 -12.19 -2.41 6.60
N PRO A 94 -11.04 -1.74 6.71
CA PRO A 94 -10.60 -1.25 7.99
C PRO A 94 -11.49 -0.09 8.43
N VAL A 95 -12.10 -0.22 9.62
CA VAL A 95 -13.13 0.71 10.09
C VAL A 95 -12.87 1.11 11.54
N LEU A 96 -12.87 2.41 11.75
CA LEU A 96 -12.85 3.05 13.05
C LEU A 96 -14.31 3.35 13.45
N GLU A 97 -14.71 2.92 14.64
CA GLU A 97 -16.00 3.28 15.22
C GLU A 97 -15.80 4.15 16.46
N ARG A 98 -16.69 5.12 16.67
CA ARG A 98 -16.72 5.92 17.91
C ARG A 98 -18.14 6.22 18.35
N THR A 99 -18.33 6.39 19.65
CA THR A 99 -19.61 6.83 20.23
C THR A 99 -19.84 8.29 19.86
N ALA A 100 -21.02 8.63 19.34
CA ALA A 100 -21.42 9.91 18.73
C ALA A 100 -20.72 11.17 19.29
N ALA A 101 -19.49 11.40 18.82
CA ALA A 101 -18.63 12.52 19.19
C ALA A 101 -18.43 13.43 17.97
N GLU A 102 -18.18 14.70 18.25
CA GLU A 102 -17.84 15.70 17.25
C GLU A 102 -16.33 15.91 17.18
N GLY A 103 -15.88 16.44 16.04
CA GLY A 103 -14.49 16.83 15.84
C GLY A 103 -13.66 15.79 15.08
N ALA A 104 -12.51 16.23 14.61
CA ALA A 104 -11.53 15.39 13.94
C ALA A 104 -10.80 14.50 14.94
N VAL A 105 -10.38 13.32 14.49
CA VAL A 105 -9.56 12.37 15.25
C VAL A 105 -8.25 12.20 14.52
N SER A 106 -7.14 12.45 15.21
CA SER A 106 -5.80 12.09 14.73
C SER A 106 -5.45 10.71 15.25
N LEU A 107 -4.92 9.85 14.39
CA LEU A 107 -4.48 8.52 14.77
C LEU A 107 -3.22 8.09 14.02
N THR A 108 -2.43 7.24 14.66
CA THR A 108 -1.32 6.50 14.06
C THR A 108 -1.69 5.02 14.07
N ALA A 109 -1.57 4.35 12.93
CA ALA A 109 -1.88 2.92 12.82
C ALA A 109 -0.73 2.17 12.14
N LEU A 110 -0.49 0.94 12.58
CA LEU A 110 0.39 0.00 11.89
C LEU A 110 -0.40 -0.63 10.74
N CYS A 111 0.02 -0.37 9.50
CA CYS A 111 -0.66 -0.82 8.28
C CYS A 111 0.23 -1.76 7.48
N GLY A 112 -0.34 -2.79 6.85
CA GLY A 112 0.37 -3.77 6.03
C GLY A 112 0.17 -5.22 6.49
N HIS A 113 0.85 -6.15 5.84
CA HIS A 113 0.80 -7.56 6.20
C HIS A 113 1.99 -7.93 7.09
N GLU A 114 1.73 -8.33 8.35
CA GLU A 114 2.80 -8.83 9.25
C GLU A 114 3.49 -10.09 8.69
N ASP A 115 2.69 -10.94 8.05
CA ASP A 115 3.15 -12.16 7.39
C ASP A 115 3.26 -11.94 5.88
N PRO A 116 4.47 -11.97 5.30
CA PRO A 116 4.66 -11.84 3.85
C PRO A 116 3.87 -12.85 3.02
N ALA A 117 3.55 -14.04 3.56
CA ALA A 117 2.74 -15.05 2.88
C ALA A 117 1.28 -14.62 2.67
N ARG A 118 0.80 -13.61 3.43
CA ARG A 118 -0.55 -13.05 3.30
C ARG A 118 -0.63 -11.91 2.29
N ILE A 119 0.50 -11.43 1.77
CA ILE A 119 0.51 -10.40 0.73
C ILE A 119 -0.13 -11.00 -0.54
N PRO A 120 -1.12 -10.32 -1.17
CA PRO A 120 -1.71 -10.82 -2.39
C PRO A 120 -0.65 -11.01 -3.48
N ARG A 121 -0.42 -12.26 -3.90
CA ARG A 121 0.61 -12.61 -4.91
C ARG A 121 0.50 -11.80 -6.20
N GLY A 122 -0.72 -11.46 -6.60
CA GLY A 122 -0.96 -10.62 -7.78
C GLY A 122 -0.37 -9.21 -7.65
N LEU A 123 -0.37 -8.63 -6.44
CA LEU A 123 0.27 -7.34 -6.20
C LEU A 123 1.80 -7.45 -6.22
N CYS A 124 2.38 -8.51 -5.65
CA CYS A 124 3.82 -8.77 -5.79
C CYS A 124 4.23 -8.93 -7.26
N GLN A 125 3.42 -9.66 -8.05
CA GLN A 125 3.66 -9.81 -9.49
C GLN A 125 3.53 -8.48 -10.23
N ALA A 126 2.57 -7.63 -9.86
CA ALA A 126 2.43 -6.29 -10.43
C ALA A 126 3.67 -5.42 -10.17
N VAL A 127 4.25 -5.49 -8.95
CA VAL A 127 5.51 -4.82 -8.61
C VAL A 127 6.66 -5.34 -9.48
N ILE A 128 6.80 -6.67 -9.62
CA ILE A 128 7.86 -7.28 -10.45
C ILE A 128 7.75 -6.82 -11.91
N LEU A 129 6.55 -6.89 -12.50
CA LEU A 129 6.33 -6.50 -13.89
C LEU A 129 6.61 -5.01 -14.12
N LEU A 130 6.18 -4.15 -13.19
CA LEU A 130 6.42 -2.72 -13.29
C LEU A 130 7.90 -2.36 -13.14
N ALA A 131 8.58 -2.92 -12.15
CA ALA A 131 10.01 -2.72 -11.97
C ALA A 131 10.81 -3.23 -13.17
N LYS A 132 10.39 -4.36 -13.77
CA LYS A 132 10.99 -4.88 -15.00
C LYS A 132 10.78 -3.92 -16.18
N GLU A 133 9.56 -3.40 -16.37
CA GLU A 133 9.27 -2.43 -17.43
C GLU A 133 10.16 -1.19 -17.32
N TRP A 134 10.37 -0.67 -16.11
CA TRP A 134 11.25 0.47 -15.88
C TRP A 134 12.74 0.14 -16.01
N HIS A 135 13.16 -1.03 -15.53
CA HIS A 135 14.52 -1.51 -15.70
C HIS A 135 14.89 -1.64 -17.18
N ASP A 136 14.02 -2.29 -17.97
CA ASP A 136 14.22 -2.49 -19.41
C ASP A 136 14.19 -1.17 -20.20
N ALA A 137 13.38 -0.20 -19.76
CA ALA A 137 13.29 1.11 -20.42
C ALA A 137 14.57 1.95 -20.25
N GLY A 138 15.34 1.71 -19.18
CA GLY A 138 16.43 2.59 -18.76
C GLY A 138 15.92 3.96 -18.31
N ILE A 139 16.69 4.68 -17.51
CA ILE A 139 16.35 6.03 -17.01
C ILE A 139 16.56 7.07 -18.13
N GLY A 140 15.94 6.86 -19.30
CA GLY A 140 15.95 7.79 -20.43
C GLY A 140 14.63 8.56 -20.49
N PRO A 141 14.63 9.86 -20.84
CA PRO A 141 13.39 10.60 -21.05
C PRO A 141 12.69 10.04 -22.30
N ALA A 142 11.75 9.12 -22.10
CA ALA A 142 10.80 8.76 -23.13
C ALA A 142 9.85 9.95 -23.37
N GLU A 143 9.62 10.34 -24.62
CA GLU A 143 8.66 11.41 -24.99
C GLU A 143 7.24 11.15 -24.45
N SER A 144 6.93 9.88 -24.15
CA SER A 144 5.79 9.48 -23.32
C SER A 144 6.20 8.33 -22.42
N ALA A 145 5.80 8.37 -21.14
CA ALA A 145 5.90 7.19 -20.28
C ALA A 145 5.09 6.04 -20.94
N PRO A 146 5.65 4.83 -21.08
CA PRO A 146 4.89 3.70 -21.61
C PRO A 146 3.68 3.45 -20.72
N PRO A 147 2.48 3.22 -21.28
CA PRO A 147 1.31 2.89 -20.48
C PRO A 147 1.57 1.56 -19.76
N LEU A 148 1.27 1.50 -18.46
CA LEU A 148 1.34 0.27 -17.66
C LEU A 148 0.71 -0.89 -18.44
N SER A 149 1.42 -2.00 -18.60
CA SER A 149 0.86 -3.13 -19.33
C SER A 149 -0.49 -3.56 -18.76
N PHE A 150 -1.41 -3.96 -19.64
CA PHE A 150 -2.77 -4.36 -19.26
C PHE A 150 -2.81 -5.45 -18.16
N GLY A 151 -1.75 -6.26 -18.09
CA GLY A 151 -1.56 -7.26 -17.02
C GLY A 151 -1.44 -6.63 -15.64
N ILE A 152 -0.62 -5.59 -15.48
CA ILE A 152 -0.38 -4.88 -14.21
C ILE A 152 -1.69 -4.29 -13.69
N GLN A 153 -2.42 -3.56 -14.55
CA GLN A 153 -3.68 -2.93 -14.15
C GLN A 153 -4.73 -3.96 -13.70
N ARG A 154 -4.80 -5.12 -14.37
CA ARG A 154 -5.73 -6.20 -14.02
C ARG A 154 -5.39 -6.82 -12.66
N LEU A 155 -4.10 -7.07 -12.39
CA LEU A 155 -3.64 -7.59 -11.10
C LEU A 155 -3.96 -6.64 -9.95
N ILE A 156 -3.71 -5.34 -10.13
CA ILE A 156 -4.06 -4.30 -9.16
C ILE A 156 -5.57 -4.28 -8.91
N ARG A 157 -6.38 -4.28 -9.99
CA ARG A 157 -7.85 -4.20 -9.88
C ARG A 157 -8.44 -5.38 -9.10
N GLN A 158 -7.90 -6.59 -9.25
CA GLN A 158 -8.39 -7.79 -8.55
C GLN A 158 -8.21 -7.73 -7.03
N ALA A 159 -7.16 -7.05 -6.56
CA ALA A 159 -6.85 -6.93 -5.14
C ALA A 159 -7.19 -5.55 -4.56
N ARG A 160 -7.74 -4.62 -5.35
CA ARG A 160 -7.97 -3.24 -4.94
C ARG A 160 -8.96 -3.16 -3.78
N TYR A 161 -8.60 -2.44 -2.73
CA TYR A 161 -9.51 -2.07 -1.66
C TYR A 161 -10.41 -0.91 -2.10
N ALA A 162 -11.73 -1.15 -2.07
CA ALA A 162 -12.74 -0.13 -2.28
C ALA A 162 -13.36 0.23 -0.92
N ARG A 163 -13.33 1.52 -0.57
CA ARG A 163 -14.00 1.99 0.65
C ARG A 163 -15.50 1.82 0.46
N PRO A 164 -16.22 1.25 1.44
CA PRO A 164 -17.67 1.24 1.40
C PRO A 164 -18.22 2.66 1.29
N MET A 165 -19.15 2.88 0.35
CA MET A 165 -19.97 4.09 0.33
C MET A 165 -21.05 3.92 1.39
N VAL A 166 -21.00 4.75 2.44
CA VAL A 166 -22.11 4.83 3.40
C VAL A 166 -23.16 5.73 2.75
N SER A 167 -24.33 5.18 2.44
CA SER A 167 -25.51 6.01 2.14
C SER A 167 -26.01 6.59 3.46
N GLU A 168 -26.30 7.88 3.47
CA GLU A 168 -27.00 8.56 4.56
C GLU A 168 -28.46 8.10 4.66
#